data_AF-A0A520JD50-F1
#
_entry.id   AF-A0A520JD50-F1
#
_cell.length_a   1.000
_cell.length_b   1.000
_cell.length_c   1.000
_cell.angle_alpha   90.00
_cell.angle_beta   90.00
_cell.angle_gamma   90.00
#
_symmetry.space_group_name_H-M   'P 1'
#
loop_
_entity.id
_entity.type
_entity.pdbx_description
1 polymer ?
#
loop_
_entity_poly.entity_id
_entity_poly.type
_entity_poly.pdbx_seq_one_letter_code
_entity_poly.pdbx_strand_id
1 'polypeptide(L)'
;IAPKVGKVPLSDGSFVAADAQLFGQPSVTVDACAVILSEAACAKLVKEGAAVQWVMDAFGHLKAIGANDAAKPLLDKAGVEADEGVTDLSGFVEAAKKRYWDREPNVRTLA
;
A
#
# COMPACT_ATOMS: atom_id res chain seq x y z
N ILE A 1 -4.66 9.21 -0.91
CA ILE A 1 -4.16 9.17 0.48
C ILE A 1 -2.68 9.57 0.49
N ALA A 2 -2.26 10.55 1.30
CA ALA A 2 -0.85 11.02 1.37
C ALA A 2 -0.49 11.55 2.77
N PRO A 3 0.80 11.73 3.15
CA PRO A 3 1.17 12.23 4.49
C PRO A 3 0.54 13.56 4.89
N LYS A 4 0.19 14.40 3.91
CA LYS A 4 -0.53 15.66 4.09
C LYS A 4 -1.62 15.77 3.02
N VAL A 5 -2.75 16.38 3.38
CA VAL A 5 -3.79 16.79 2.43
C VAL A 5 -3.26 17.96 1.59
N GLY A 6 -3.58 17.98 0.30
CA GLY A 6 -3.13 19.01 -0.64
C GLY A 6 -2.62 18.45 -1.96
N LYS A 7 -1.84 19.25 -2.69
CA LYS A 7 -1.30 18.87 -4.01
C LYS A 7 -0.09 17.95 -3.87
N VAL A 8 -0.16 16.77 -4.48
CA VAL A 8 0.96 15.85 -4.65
C VAL A 8 1.49 16.02 -6.08
N PRO A 9 2.70 16.55 -6.27
CA PRO A 9 3.27 16.75 -7.60
C PRO A 9 3.64 15.42 -8.24
N LEU A 10 3.35 15.30 -9.54
CA LEU A 10 3.75 14.17 -10.38
C LEU A 10 4.98 14.53 -11.23
N SER A 11 5.61 13.52 -11.81
CA SER A 11 6.84 13.69 -12.62
C SER A 11 6.62 14.45 -13.93
N ASP A 12 5.39 14.49 -14.44
CA ASP A 12 5.00 15.25 -15.63
C ASP A 12 4.71 16.74 -15.34
N GLY A 13 4.91 17.19 -14.09
CA GLY A 13 4.64 18.55 -13.64
C GLY A 13 3.18 18.81 -13.27
N SER A 14 2.28 17.84 -13.47
CA SER A 14 0.91 17.91 -12.97
C SER A 14 0.84 17.61 -11.46
N PHE A 15 -0.36 17.64 -10.89
CA PHE A 15 -0.57 17.25 -9.50
C PHE A 15 -1.86 16.46 -9.31
N VAL A 16 -1.87 15.61 -8.30
CA VAL A 16 -3.07 14.94 -7.78
C VAL A 16 -3.40 15.53 -6.42
N ALA A 17 -4.68 15.84 -6.18
CA ALA A 17 -5.12 16.24 -4.85
C ALA A 17 -5.22 15.00 -3.95
N ALA A 18 -4.58 15.05 -2.78
CA ALA A 18 -4.73 13.99 -1.79
C ALA A 18 -6.06 14.15 -1.06
N ASP A 19 -6.96 13.17 -1.20
CA ASP A 19 -8.30 13.20 -0.59
C ASP A 19 -8.28 13.08 0.94
N ALA A 20 -7.25 12.42 1.48
CA ALA A 20 -7.13 12.16 2.90
C ALA A 20 -5.68 12.06 3.36
N GLN A 21 -5.47 12.40 4.63
CA GLN A 21 -4.19 12.21 5.31
C GLN A 21 -3.95 10.72 5.57
N LEU A 22 -2.73 10.24 5.35
CA LEU A 22 -2.32 8.84 5.52
C LEU A 22 -2.64 8.29 6.91
N PHE A 23 -2.27 9.03 7.96
CA PHE A 23 -2.56 8.61 9.34
C PHE A 23 -4.06 8.73 9.68
N GLY A 24 -4.76 9.70 9.08
CA GLY A 24 -6.19 9.92 9.29
C GLY A 24 -7.10 8.97 8.51
N GLN A 25 -6.57 8.26 7.51
CA GLN A 25 -7.30 7.32 6.68
C GLN A 25 -6.66 5.93 6.79
N PRO A 26 -6.92 5.18 7.87
CA PRO A 26 -6.28 3.88 8.09
C PRO A 26 -6.70 2.86 7.04
N SER A 27 -5.85 1.87 6.78
CA SER A 27 -6.04 0.93 5.67
C SER A 27 -7.36 0.18 5.75
N VAL A 28 -7.89 -0.08 6.95
CA VAL A 28 -9.18 -0.76 7.18
C VAL A 28 -10.37 -0.12 6.46
N THR A 29 -10.29 1.17 6.12
CA THR A 29 -11.35 1.94 5.45
C THR A 29 -11.46 1.72 3.95
N VAL A 30 -10.51 0.99 3.33
CA VAL A 30 -10.51 0.66 1.90
C VAL A 30 -10.49 -0.84 1.68
N ASP A 31 -10.94 -1.33 0.54
CA ASP A 31 -10.99 -2.79 0.27
C ASP A 31 -9.67 -3.36 -0.25
N ALA A 32 -8.89 -2.55 -0.97
CA ALA A 32 -7.61 -2.87 -1.59
C ALA A 32 -6.75 -1.60 -1.72
N CYS A 33 -5.46 -1.74 -2.04
CA CYS A 33 -4.58 -0.57 -2.21
C CYS A 33 -3.56 -0.71 -3.34
N ALA A 34 -3.23 0.42 -3.97
CA ALA A 34 -2.08 0.54 -4.85
C ALA A 34 -1.04 1.47 -4.21
N VAL A 35 0.20 0.98 -4.05
CA VAL A 35 1.32 1.76 -3.52
C VAL A 35 2.16 2.26 -4.70
N ILE A 36 1.91 3.50 -5.10
CA ILE A 36 2.56 4.14 -6.25
C ILE A 36 3.46 5.26 -5.74
N LEU A 37 4.77 5.04 -5.80
CA LEU A 37 5.75 5.97 -5.24
C LEU A 37 6.85 6.30 -6.24
N SER A 38 7.47 7.47 -6.07
CA SER A 38 8.82 7.70 -6.58
C SER A 38 9.84 7.14 -5.58
N GLU A 39 11.06 6.86 -6.03
CA GLU A 39 12.14 6.42 -5.14
C GLU A 39 12.38 7.40 -3.98
N ALA A 40 12.36 8.70 -4.28
CA ALA A 40 12.53 9.76 -3.28
C ALA A 40 11.38 9.80 -2.27
N ALA A 41 10.14 9.52 -2.70
CA ALA A 41 9.01 9.42 -1.79
C ALA A 41 9.10 8.15 -0.93
N CYS A 42 9.46 7.01 -1.53
CA CYS A 42 9.67 5.76 -0.82
C CYS A 42 10.73 5.89 0.27
N ALA A 43 11.88 6.49 -0.04
CA ALA A 43 12.97 6.73 0.92
C ALA A 43 12.56 7.56 2.15
N LYS A 44 11.51 8.38 2.02
CA LYS A 44 10.90 9.11 3.15
C LYS A 44 9.89 8.24 3.89
N LEU A 45 9.00 7.57 3.15
CA LEU A 45 7.90 6.79 3.72
C LEU A 45 8.38 5.52 4.45
N VAL A 46 9.52 4.94 4.06
CA VAL A 46 10.13 3.82 4.83
C VAL A 46 10.55 4.23 6.26
N LYS A 47 10.67 5.53 6.53
CA LYS A 47 10.98 6.09 7.86
C LYS A 47 9.73 6.61 8.57
N GLU A 48 8.57 6.61 7.92
CA GLU A 48 7.31 7.08 8.45
C GLU A 48 6.51 5.91 9.03
N GLY A 49 6.34 5.87 10.36
CA GLY A 49 5.67 4.78 11.04
C GLY A 49 4.24 4.55 10.51
N ALA A 50 3.51 5.64 10.26
CA ALA A 50 2.16 5.56 9.72
C ALA A 50 2.12 4.88 8.34
N ALA A 51 3.13 5.09 7.48
CA ALA A 51 3.17 4.49 6.15
C ALA A 51 3.49 3.00 6.20
N VAL A 52 4.49 2.62 7.01
CA VAL A 52 4.88 1.22 7.20
C VAL A 52 3.71 0.43 7.78
N GLN A 53 3.09 0.94 8.85
CA GLN A 53 1.93 0.29 9.47
C GLN A 53 0.75 0.19 8.51
N TRP A 54 0.45 1.24 7.73
CA TRP A 54 -0.68 1.21 6.81
C TRP A 54 -0.58 0.08 5.78
N VAL A 55 0.60 -0.12 5.20
CA VAL A 55 0.87 -1.20 4.23
C VAL A 55 0.88 -2.57 4.93
N MET A 56 1.48 -2.68 6.11
CA MET A 56 1.48 -3.89 6.94
C MET A 56 0.04 -4.33 7.25
N ASP A 57 -0.80 -3.40 7.71
CA ASP A 57 -2.20 -3.66 8.03
C ASP A 57 -2.98 -4.05 6.77
N ALA A 58 -2.72 -3.43 5.61
CA ALA A 58 -3.38 -3.83 4.37
C ALA A 58 -3.06 -5.30 4.01
N PHE A 59 -1.79 -5.70 4.14
CA PHE A 59 -1.35 -7.06 3.88
C PHE A 59 -1.93 -8.05 4.88
N GLY A 60 -1.83 -7.75 6.17
CA GLY A 60 -2.40 -8.54 7.25
C GLY A 60 -3.91 -8.70 7.11
N HIS A 61 -4.64 -7.67 6.68
CA HIS A 61 -6.07 -7.76 6.41
C HIS A 61 -6.43 -8.45 5.09
N LEU A 62 -5.48 -9.17 4.48
CA LEU A 62 -5.68 -10.05 3.32
C LEU A 62 -6.13 -9.30 2.07
N LYS A 63 -5.78 -8.02 1.97
CA LYS A 63 -6.17 -7.17 0.84
C LYS A 63 -5.27 -7.39 -0.36
N ALA A 64 -5.78 -7.09 -1.53
CA ALA A 64 -4.94 -6.92 -2.72
C ALA A 64 -4.04 -5.69 -2.55
N ILE A 65 -2.77 -5.84 -2.92
CA ILE A 65 -1.77 -4.77 -2.95
C ILE A 65 -1.18 -4.71 -4.35
N GLY A 66 -1.48 -3.65 -5.09
CA GLY A 66 -0.76 -3.29 -6.31
C GLY A 66 0.44 -2.43 -5.96
N ALA A 67 1.57 -2.59 -6.63
CA ALA A 67 2.73 -1.72 -6.41
C ALA A 67 3.51 -1.45 -7.70
N ASN A 68 4.20 -0.30 -7.75
CA ASN A 68 5.28 -0.10 -8.71
C ASN A 68 6.64 -0.43 -8.08
N ASP A 69 7.67 -0.63 -8.90
CA ASP A 69 9.00 -1.07 -8.44
C ASP A 69 9.60 -0.17 -7.35
N ALA A 70 9.42 1.15 -7.49
CA ALA A 70 9.93 2.12 -6.53
C ALA A 70 9.28 2.02 -5.13
N ALA A 71 8.14 1.34 -5.00
CA ALA A 71 7.51 1.10 -3.70
C ALA A 71 8.08 -0.11 -2.96
N LYS A 72 8.87 -0.97 -3.62
CA LYS A 72 9.40 -2.22 -3.05
C LYS A 72 10.04 -2.04 -1.66
N PRO A 73 10.90 -1.04 -1.39
CA PRO A 73 11.50 -0.88 -0.07
C PRO A 73 10.47 -0.64 1.06
N LEU A 74 9.33 -0.02 0.76
CA LEU A 74 8.25 0.16 1.73
C LEU A 74 7.48 -1.14 1.97
N LEU A 75 7.22 -1.92 0.91
CA LEU A 75 6.60 -3.24 1.02
C LEU A 75 7.47 -4.18 1.86
N ASP A 76 8.78 -4.25 1.57
CA ASP A 76 9.74 -5.04 2.33
C ASP A 76 9.77 -4.62 3.81
N LYS A 77 9.79 -3.30 4.08
CA LYS A 77 9.78 -2.77 5.44
C LYS A 77 8.49 -3.08 6.21
N ALA A 78 7.37 -3.17 5.50
CA ALA A 78 6.06 -3.51 6.04
C ALA A 78 5.83 -5.02 6.21
N GLY A 79 6.78 -5.86 5.80
CA GLY A 79 6.64 -7.32 5.87
C GLY A 79 5.68 -7.89 4.83
N VAL A 80 5.52 -7.22 3.67
CA VAL A 80 4.73 -7.73 2.56
C VAL A 80 5.53 -8.80 1.84
N GLU A 81 4.99 -10.03 1.80
CA GLU A 81 5.53 -11.13 1.02
C GLU A 81 4.75 -11.31 -0.29
N ALA A 82 5.41 -11.80 -1.33
CA ALA A 82 4.76 -12.04 -2.61
C ALA A 82 3.78 -13.21 -2.52
N ASP A 83 2.55 -13.00 -2.99
CA ASP A 83 1.52 -14.03 -3.15
C ASP A 83 0.54 -13.62 -4.27
N GLU A 84 -0.54 -14.38 -4.45
CA GLU A 84 -1.55 -14.10 -5.50
C GLU A 84 -2.22 -12.72 -5.39
N GLY A 85 -2.13 -12.06 -4.24
CA GLY A 85 -2.73 -10.76 -3.96
C GLY A 85 -1.76 -9.60 -3.94
N VAL A 86 -0.47 -9.84 -4.16
CA VAL A 86 0.53 -8.80 -4.36
C VAL A 86 0.89 -8.76 -5.84
N THR A 87 0.49 -7.70 -6.52
CA THR A 87 0.59 -7.59 -7.98
C THR A 87 1.27 -6.28 -8.41
N ASP A 88 1.65 -6.21 -9.69
CA ASP A 88 1.95 -4.92 -10.30
C ASP A 88 0.66 -4.10 -10.53
N LEU A 89 0.81 -2.88 -11.04
CA LEU A 89 -0.34 -2.00 -11.30
C LEU A 89 -1.29 -2.51 -12.39
N SER A 90 -0.82 -3.38 -13.29
CA SER A 90 -1.64 -3.93 -14.37
C SER A 90 -2.58 -5.03 -13.88
N GLY A 91 -2.12 -5.86 -12.93
CA GLY A 91 -2.92 -6.91 -12.29
C GLY A 91 -3.78 -6.43 -11.12
N PHE A 92 -3.53 -5.23 -10.60
CA PHE A 92 -4.16 -4.73 -9.37
C PHE A 92 -5.69 -4.72 -9.41
N VAL A 93 -6.31 -4.27 -10.50
CA VAL A 93 -7.77 -4.12 -10.58
C VAL A 93 -8.48 -5.47 -10.50
N GLU A 94 -7.92 -6.52 -11.11
CA GLU A 94 -8.45 -7.87 -11.00
C GLU A 94 -8.23 -8.45 -9.60
N ALA A 95 -7.05 -8.24 -9.03
CA ALA A 95 -6.71 -8.69 -7.67
C ALA A 95 -7.61 -8.05 -6.60
N ALA A 96 -7.98 -6.78 -6.76
CA ALA A 96 -8.77 -5.99 -5.81
C ALA A 96 -10.21 -6.48 -5.59
N LYS A 97 -10.68 -7.47 -6.36
CA LYS A 97 -12.05 -8.01 -6.29
C LYS A 97 -12.29 -8.97 -5.13
N LYS A 98 -11.24 -9.41 -4.43
CA LYS A 98 -11.34 -10.44 -3.38
C LYS A 98 -10.36 -10.20 -2.23
N ARG A 99 -10.54 -10.99 -1.17
CA ARG A 99 -9.54 -11.19 -0.11
C ARG A 99 -8.75 -12.46 -0.36
N TYR A 100 -7.52 -12.49 0.13
CA TYR A 100 -6.56 -13.56 -0.09
C TYR A 100 -6.42 -14.41 1.16
N TRP A 101 -7.36 -15.33 1.35
CA TRP A 101 -7.47 -16.16 2.56
C TRP A 101 -6.29 -17.12 2.76
N ASP A 102 -5.66 -17.57 1.68
CA ASP A 102 -4.46 -18.42 1.75
C ASP A 102 -3.27 -17.73 2.43
N ARG A 103 -3.29 -16.39 2.52
CA ARG A 103 -2.31 -15.60 3.27
C ARG A 103 -2.53 -15.67 4.78
N GLU A 104 -3.76 -15.89 5.24
CA GLU A 104 -4.14 -15.73 6.65
C GLU A 104 -3.28 -16.57 7.62
N PRO A 105 -3.03 -17.87 7.36
CA PRO A 105 -2.18 -18.69 8.23
C PRO A 105 -0.73 -18.19 8.37
N ASN A 106 -0.26 -17.39 7.40
CA ASN A 106 1.12 -16.89 7.37
C ASN A 106 1.29 -15.55 8.12
N VAL A 107 0.18 -14.85 8.42
CA VAL A 107 0.20 -13.52 9.04
C VAL A 107 -0.41 -13.49 10.44
N ARG A 108 -0.98 -14.59 10.92
CA ARG A 108 -1.49 -14.74 12.30
C ARG A 108 -1.75 -16.19 12.69
N THR A 109 -1.76 -16.45 14.00
CA THR A 109 -2.27 -17.69 14.57
C THR A 109 -3.78 -17.82 14.36
N LEU A 110 -4.24 -19.00 13.97
CA LEU A 110 -5.66 -19.32 13.78
C LEU A 110 -6.19 -20.13 14.98
N ALA A 111 -7.50 -20.01 15.24
CA ALA A 111 -8.22 -20.70 16.32
C ALA A 111 -8.60 -22.13 15.94
#